data_AF-A0A8S0XY94-F1
#
_entry.id   AF-A0A8S0XY94-F1
#
_cell.length_a   1.000
_cell.length_b   1.000
_cell.length_c   1.000
_cell.angle_alpha   90.00
_cell.angle_beta   90.00
_cell.angle_gamma   90.00
#
_symmetry.space_group_name_H-M   'P 1'
#
loop_
_entity.id
_entity.type
_entity.pdbx_description
1 polymer ?
#
loop_
_entity_poly.entity_id
_entity_poly.type
_entity_poly.pdbx_seq_one_letter_code
_entity_poly.pdbx_strand_id
1 'polypeptide(L)'
;MQKVNAEAVLRQRGRAISSGAALVRSILQRTPFPNGFTTKELFDVAVQEPPPKDFPPYPLTLPGIKNVQKPSKKAKSAFKPIGPLYPTFRADHPVRSIRFLKTEILPVLAGRQEIRMMNQPRTDLAPVAETPTKGKKKKKTSHMEFVWKVVAPENRWVPKPPPPKKEVVGTEVGVGADFSHLNKRRQRARVEKVSAAVTRMKEYRQQQGEELVW
;
A
#
# COMPACT_ATOMS: atom_id res chain seq x y z
N MET A 1 32.44 18.24 7.76
CA MET A 1 31.01 17.85 7.63
C MET A 1 30.94 16.56 6.86
N GLN A 2 30.56 15.44 7.49
CA GLN A 2 30.41 14.17 6.78
C GLN A 2 29.12 14.21 5.97
N LYS A 3 29.19 14.01 4.64
CA LYS A 3 28.00 13.83 3.82
C LYS A 3 27.37 12.49 4.19
N VAL A 4 26.22 12.53 4.84
CA VAL A 4 25.43 11.31 5.09
C VAL A 4 25.05 10.73 3.74
N ASN A 5 25.38 9.47 3.53
CA ASN A 5 24.98 8.78 2.31
C ASN A 5 23.46 8.54 2.35
N ALA A 6 22.69 9.35 1.61
CA ALA A 6 21.24 9.24 1.52
C ALA A 6 20.79 7.83 1.11
N GLU A 7 21.59 7.13 0.29
CA GLU A 7 21.32 5.75 -0.11
C GLU A 7 21.38 4.78 1.07
N ALA A 8 22.34 4.96 1.98
CA ALA A 8 22.46 4.11 3.17
C ALA A 8 21.21 4.23 4.05
N VAL A 9 20.69 5.45 4.22
CA VAL A 9 19.45 5.72 4.97
C VAL A 9 18.24 5.06 4.30
N LEU A 10 18.12 5.17 2.98
CA LEU A 10 17.02 4.54 2.22
C LEU A 10 17.09 3.01 2.27
N ARG A 11 18.28 2.42 2.11
CA ARG A 11 18.50 0.97 2.23
C ARG A 11 18.12 0.48 3.61
N GLN A 12 18.53 1.20 4.66
CA GLN A 12 18.19 0.84 6.04
C GLN A 12 16.70 0.99 6.34
N ARG A 13 16.06 2.05 5.82
CA ARG A 13 14.59 2.20 5.87
C ARG A 13 13.91 1.00 5.22
N GLY A 14 14.35 0.60 4.03
CA GLY A 14 13.84 -0.59 3.34
C GLY A 14 13.94 -1.84 4.21
N ARG A 15 15.12 -2.09 4.82
CA ARG A 15 15.34 -3.21 5.76
C ARG A 15 14.40 -3.17 6.96
N ALA A 16 14.24 -2.01 7.59
CA ALA A 16 13.32 -1.84 8.72
C ALA A 16 11.86 -2.08 8.34
N ILE A 17 11.44 -1.62 7.17
CA ILE A 17 10.08 -1.87 6.66
C ILE A 17 9.89 -3.37 6.39
N SER A 18 10.84 -4.03 5.72
CA SER A 18 10.72 -5.46 5.42
C SER A 18 10.73 -6.32 6.68
N SER A 19 11.65 -6.06 7.62
CA SER A 19 11.73 -6.79 8.89
C SER A 19 10.52 -6.52 9.78
N GLY A 20 10.05 -5.27 9.83
CA GLY A 20 8.84 -4.89 10.57
C GLY A 20 7.58 -5.53 9.99
N ALA A 21 7.46 -5.60 8.67
CA ALA A 21 6.35 -6.29 8.01
C ALA A 21 6.39 -7.81 8.28
N ALA A 22 7.58 -8.43 8.28
CA ALA A 22 7.74 -9.85 8.62
C ALA A 22 7.33 -10.15 10.07
N LEU A 23 7.76 -9.31 11.02
CA LEU A 23 7.39 -9.42 12.43
C LEU A 23 5.87 -9.25 12.64
N VAL A 24 5.27 -8.26 11.99
CA VAL A 24 3.81 -8.07 12.06
C VAL A 24 3.09 -9.28 11.47
N ARG A 25 3.56 -9.88 10.37
CA ARG A 25 2.96 -11.11 9.83
C ARG A 25 3.01 -12.27 10.83
N SER A 26 4.14 -12.48 11.51
CA SER A 26 4.21 -13.55 12.51
C SER A 26 3.24 -13.32 13.67
N ILE A 27 3.04 -12.05 14.08
CA ILE A 27 2.04 -11.71 15.10
C ILE A 27 0.62 -11.99 14.60
N LEU A 28 0.29 -11.58 13.38
CA LEU A 28 -1.04 -11.82 12.80
C LEU A 28 -1.35 -13.32 12.61
N GLN A 29 -0.32 -14.16 12.45
CA GLN A 29 -0.48 -15.61 12.38
C GLN A 29 -0.68 -16.26 13.77
N ARG A 30 -0.01 -15.75 14.80
CA ARG A 30 -0.07 -16.28 16.17
C ARG A 30 -1.30 -15.80 16.93
N THR A 31 -1.63 -14.52 16.80
CA THR A 31 -2.67 -13.85 17.58
C THR A 31 -3.90 -13.62 16.70
N PRO A 32 -5.02 -14.33 16.92
CA PRO A 32 -6.24 -14.10 16.18
C PRO A 32 -6.89 -12.78 16.62
N PHE A 33 -7.26 -11.95 15.65
CA PHE A 33 -7.98 -10.68 15.87
C PHE A 33 -9.38 -10.79 15.22
N PRO A 34 -10.35 -11.46 15.86
CA PRO A 34 -11.66 -11.73 15.24
C PRO A 34 -12.42 -10.45 14.90
N ASN A 35 -12.31 -9.44 15.76
CA ASN A 35 -12.94 -8.14 15.55
C ASN A 35 -12.05 -7.14 14.80
N GLY A 36 -10.85 -7.57 14.36
CA GLY A 36 -9.78 -6.70 13.92
C GLY A 36 -8.96 -6.15 15.08
N PHE A 37 -7.98 -5.30 14.78
CA PHE A 37 -7.08 -4.68 15.76
C PHE A 37 -6.86 -3.19 15.50
N THR A 38 -6.67 -2.44 16.58
CA THR A 38 -6.23 -1.05 16.48
C THR A 38 -4.72 -0.98 16.23
N THR A 39 -4.24 0.14 15.68
CA THR A 39 -2.79 0.33 15.49
C THR A 39 -2.02 0.34 16.81
N LYS A 40 -2.68 0.75 17.90
CA LYS A 40 -2.09 0.76 19.24
C LYS A 40 -1.93 -0.65 19.79
N GLU A 41 -2.98 -1.47 19.74
CA GLU A 41 -2.90 -2.89 20.16
C GLU A 41 -1.80 -3.63 19.40
N LEU A 42 -1.78 -3.51 18.07
CA LEU A 42 -0.75 -4.17 17.28
C LEU A 42 0.66 -3.68 17.65
N PHE A 43 0.82 -2.39 17.95
CA PHE A 43 2.11 -1.86 18.40
C PHE A 43 2.50 -2.42 19.77
N ASP A 44 1.58 -2.47 20.72
CA ASP A 44 1.84 -2.97 22.07
C ASP A 44 2.25 -4.46 22.03
N VAL A 45 1.61 -5.28 21.19
CA VAL A 45 2.02 -6.68 20.96
C VAL A 45 3.36 -6.75 20.23
N ALA A 46 3.58 -5.92 19.20
CA ALA A 46 4.83 -5.92 18.44
C ALA A 46 6.04 -5.52 19.28
N VAL A 47 5.86 -4.69 20.30
CA VAL A 47 6.93 -4.25 21.21
C VAL A 47 7.33 -5.34 22.21
N GLN A 48 6.49 -6.35 22.44
CA GLN A 48 6.80 -7.50 23.29
C GLN A 48 7.61 -8.58 22.56
N GLU A 49 7.48 -8.67 21.23
CA GLU A 49 8.26 -9.60 20.43
C GLU A 49 9.74 -9.17 20.36
N PRO A 50 10.69 -10.11 20.46
CA PRO A 50 12.11 -9.79 20.33
C PRO A 50 12.44 -9.39 18.88
N PRO A 51 13.37 -8.43 18.67
CA PRO A 51 13.81 -8.08 17.33
C PRO A 51 14.51 -9.27 16.67
N PRO A 52 14.42 -9.40 15.32
CA PRO A 52 15.19 -10.40 14.58
C PRO A 52 16.70 -10.26 14.85
N LYS A 53 17.40 -11.38 15.03
CA LYS A 53 18.84 -11.39 15.38
C LYS A 53 19.70 -10.60 14.40
N ASP A 54 19.34 -10.61 13.12
CA ASP A 54 20.09 -9.96 12.04
C ASP A 54 19.64 -8.51 11.79
N PHE A 55 18.78 -7.95 12.64
CA PHE A 55 18.29 -6.59 12.43
C PHE A 55 19.36 -5.57 12.82
N PRO A 56 19.90 -4.77 11.86
CA PRO A 56 20.86 -3.75 12.20
C PRO A 56 20.15 -2.65 12.99
N PRO A 57 20.70 -2.21 14.15
CA PRO A 57 20.13 -1.10 14.90
C PRO A 57 20.04 0.12 13.99
N TYR A 58 18.97 0.88 14.10
CA TYR A 58 18.68 1.98 13.17
C TYR A 58 19.31 3.30 13.68
N PRO A 59 20.44 3.80 13.14
CA PRO A 59 20.92 5.14 13.42
C PRO A 59 20.08 6.14 12.60
N LEU A 60 19.13 6.79 13.25
CA LEU A 60 18.34 7.88 12.66
C LEU A 60 18.32 9.14 13.50
N THR A 61 19.43 9.45 14.17
CA THR A 61 19.77 10.86 14.18
C THR A 61 20.16 11.19 12.76
N LEU A 62 19.24 11.74 11.94
CA LEU A 62 19.65 12.52 10.78
C LEU A 62 20.59 13.59 11.36
N PRO A 63 21.92 13.52 11.13
CA PRO A 63 22.84 14.48 11.72
C PRO A 63 22.62 15.80 11.00
N GLY A 64 21.70 16.62 11.50
CA GLY A 64 21.32 17.84 10.80
C GLY A 64 19.93 18.39 11.07
N ILE A 65 18.98 17.64 11.64
CA ILE A 65 17.75 18.26 12.16
C ILE A 65 18.08 18.89 13.52
N LYS A 66 18.98 19.87 13.54
CA LYS A 66 18.89 20.94 14.53
C LYS A 66 17.50 21.53 14.31
N ASN A 67 16.68 21.61 15.36
CA ASN A 67 15.36 22.24 15.32
C ASN A 67 15.47 23.68 14.74
N VAL A 68 15.36 23.81 13.43
CA VAL A 68 15.14 25.04 12.66
C VAL A 68 13.60 25.10 12.58
N GLN A 69 12.86 26.01 13.20
CA GLN A 69 13.15 27.36 13.69
C GLN A 69 12.40 27.62 14.99
N LYS A 70 12.98 28.47 15.83
CA LYS A 70 12.33 29.07 17.01
C LYS A 70 10.98 29.67 16.60
N PRO A 71 9.91 29.49 17.41
CA PRO A 71 8.61 30.08 17.11
C PRO A 71 8.74 31.60 16.98
N SER A 72 8.09 32.18 15.96
CA SER A 72 7.96 33.63 15.85
C SER A 72 7.25 34.17 17.11
N LYS A 73 7.74 35.29 17.65
CA LYS A 73 7.32 35.83 18.97
C LYS A 73 5.83 36.23 19.08
N LYS A 74 5.01 36.02 18.04
CA LYS A 74 3.62 36.48 17.96
C LYS A 74 2.55 35.42 18.25
N ALA A 75 2.91 34.15 18.49
CA ALA A 75 1.96 33.09 18.89
C ALA A 75 2.20 32.62 20.33
N LYS A 76 1.99 33.52 21.33
CA LYS A 76 2.15 33.22 22.76
C LYS A 76 0.90 32.62 23.43
N SER A 77 -0.14 32.30 22.67
CA SER A 77 -1.37 31.73 23.20
C SER A 77 -1.38 30.21 23.00
N ALA A 78 -1.21 29.48 24.11
CA ALA A 78 -1.50 28.05 24.26
C ALA A 78 -0.62 27.01 23.52
N PHE A 79 0.67 27.29 23.28
CA PHE A 79 1.62 26.19 23.05
C PHE A 79 1.81 25.43 24.37
N LYS A 80 0.98 24.40 24.60
CA LYS A 80 1.26 23.42 25.66
C LYS A 80 2.68 22.90 25.41
N PRO A 81 3.60 22.93 26.39
CA PRO A 81 4.90 22.32 26.21
C PRO A 81 4.63 20.89 25.74
N ILE A 82 5.12 20.57 24.55
CA ILE A 82 5.16 19.18 24.08
C ILE A 82 5.93 18.48 25.20
N GLY A 83 5.22 17.65 25.96
CA GLY A 83 5.81 16.89 27.07
C GLY A 83 7.06 16.15 26.59
N PRO A 84 7.92 15.70 27.51
CA PRO A 84 9.21 15.06 27.18
C PRO A 84 9.02 14.16 25.95
N LEU A 85 9.77 14.44 24.88
CA LEU A 85 9.73 13.69 23.62
C LEU A 85 9.65 12.21 23.99
N TYR A 86 8.54 11.56 23.62
CA TYR A 86 8.24 10.15 23.93
C TYR A 86 9.52 9.32 24.13
N PRO A 87 9.76 8.71 25.30
CA PRO A 87 11.03 8.06 25.66
C PRO A 87 11.26 6.72 24.95
N THR A 88 10.73 6.52 23.74
CA THR A 88 10.44 5.17 23.21
C THR A 88 10.87 4.96 21.76
N PHE A 89 11.89 5.67 21.26
CA PHE A 89 12.55 5.23 20.04
C PHE A 89 13.45 4.02 20.38
N ARG A 90 12.89 2.81 20.32
CA ARG A 90 13.70 1.58 20.38
C ARG A 90 14.45 1.45 19.05
N ALA A 91 15.68 1.97 18.99
CA ALA A 91 16.53 1.91 17.81
C ALA A 91 16.80 0.46 17.34
N ASP A 92 16.74 -0.48 18.29
CA ASP A 92 17.02 -1.90 18.06
C ASP A 92 15.81 -2.69 17.57
N HIS A 93 14.62 -2.06 17.49
CA HIS A 93 13.39 -2.75 17.12
C HIS A 93 12.93 -2.36 15.71
N PRO A 94 12.52 -3.32 14.85
CA PRO A 94 12.06 -3.00 13.51
C PRO A 94 10.78 -2.14 13.51
N VAL A 95 9.93 -2.28 14.52
CA VAL A 95 8.76 -1.40 14.75
C VAL A 95 9.12 -0.34 15.78
N ARG A 96 9.67 0.79 15.32
CA ARG A 96 10.24 1.84 16.19
C ARG A 96 9.21 2.71 16.91
N SER A 97 8.04 2.93 16.29
CA SER A 97 6.99 3.80 16.82
C SER A 97 5.64 3.51 16.17
N ILE A 98 4.56 3.89 16.86
CA ILE A 98 3.19 3.80 16.33
C ILE A 98 3.07 4.54 14.98
N ARG A 99 3.71 5.71 14.86
CA ARG A 99 3.71 6.47 13.60
C ARG A 99 4.38 5.67 12.48
N PHE A 100 5.52 5.04 12.74
CA PHE A 100 6.21 4.22 11.74
C PHE A 100 5.40 3.00 11.30
N LEU A 101 4.79 2.30 12.27
CA LEU A 101 3.85 1.21 11.99
C LEU A 101 2.74 1.70 11.06
N LYS A 102 2.11 2.83 11.40
CA LYS A 102 1.00 3.41 10.63
C LYS A 102 1.39 3.91 9.24
N THR A 103 2.53 4.60 9.09
CA THR A 103 2.90 5.27 7.84
C THR A 103 3.68 4.41 6.87
N GLU A 104 4.44 3.42 7.36
CA GLU A 104 5.35 2.63 6.53
C GLU A 104 4.95 1.16 6.43
N ILE A 105 4.65 0.51 7.56
CA ILE A 105 4.45 -0.95 7.59
C ILE A 105 3.03 -1.32 7.16
N LEU A 106 2.01 -0.71 7.78
CA LEU A 106 0.61 -1.05 7.48
C LEU A 106 0.23 -0.78 6.01
N PRO A 107 0.68 0.31 5.36
CA PRO A 107 0.42 0.50 3.93
C PRO A 107 1.05 -0.59 3.05
N VAL A 108 2.21 -1.14 3.42
CA VAL A 108 2.84 -2.24 2.69
C VAL A 108 2.01 -3.52 2.81
N LEU A 109 1.51 -3.84 4.01
CA LEU A 109 0.64 -4.99 4.24
C LEU A 109 -0.73 -4.82 3.55
N ALA A 110 -1.29 -3.61 3.58
CA ALA A 110 -2.53 -3.27 2.88
C ALA A 110 -2.37 -3.33 1.35
N GLY A 111 -1.23 -2.88 0.82
CA GLY A 111 -0.91 -2.98 -0.61
C GLY A 111 -0.77 -4.43 -1.10
N ARG A 112 -0.33 -5.33 -0.22
CA ARG A 112 -0.34 -6.79 -0.46
C ARG A 112 -1.67 -7.47 -0.14
N GLN A 113 -2.67 -6.68 0.27
CA GLN A 113 -4.00 -7.14 0.65
C GLN A 113 -4.00 -8.20 1.75
N GLU A 114 -3.01 -8.17 2.64
CA GLU A 114 -2.95 -9.03 3.81
C GLU A 114 -3.89 -8.50 4.91
N ILE A 115 -4.08 -7.18 4.93
CA ILE A 115 -4.96 -6.47 5.86
C ILE A 115 -5.83 -5.46 5.12
N ARG A 116 -6.99 -5.15 5.70
CA ARG A 116 -7.92 -4.12 5.20
C ARG A 116 -8.40 -3.25 6.36
N MET A 117 -8.41 -1.94 6.17
CA MET A 117 -9.00 -1.01 7.13
C MET A 117 -10.52 -1.02 6.98
N MET A 118 -11.24 -1.11 8.09
CA MET A 118 -12.70 -1.07 8.15
C MET A 118 -13.17 -0.16 9.29
N ASN A 119 -14.34 0.45 9.12
CA ASN A 119 -15.00 1.20 10.20
C ASN A 119 -15.89 0.24 10.98
N GLN A 120 -15.67 0.13 12.28
CA GLN A 120 -16.48 -0.70 13.15
C GLN A 120 -17.01 0.12 14.32
N PRO A 121 -18.21 -0.20 14.85
CA PRO A 121 -18.68 0.40 16.08
C PRO A 121 -17.73 -0.01 17.22
N ARG A 122 -17.32 0.97 18.04
CA ARG A 122 -16.40 0.74 19.16
C ARG A 122 -17.02 -0.22 20.17
N THR A 123 -16.42 -1.40 20.33
CA THR A 123 -16.92 -2.46 21.23
C THR A 123 -16.55 -2.24 22.69
N ASP A 124 -15.51 -1.45 22.97
CA ASP A 124 -14.86 -1.41 24.29
C ASP A 124 -15.50 -0.42 25.26
N LEU A 125 -16.53 0.29 24.83
CA LEU A 125 -17.38 1.03 25.73
C LEU A 125 -18.44 0.07 26.25
N ALA A 126 -18.09 -0.68 27.30
CA ALA A 126 -19.10 -1.09 28.27
C ALA A 126 -19.97 0.15 28.50
N PRO A 127 -21.30 0.07 28.32
CA PRO A 127 -22.16 1.25 28.34
C PRO A 127 -21.97 1.92 29.69
N VAL A 128 -21.14 2.97 29.72
CA VAL A 128 -20.94 3.80 30.90
C VAL A 128 -22.32 4.34 31.16
N ALA A 129 -22.96 3.82 32.21
CA ALA A 129 -24.34 4.12 32.56
C ALA A 129 -24.50 5.63 32.48
N GLU A 130 -25.22 6.09 31.45
CA GLU A 130 -25.38 7.50 31.18
C GLU A 130 -26.16 8.08 32.35
N THR A 131 -25.47 8.66 33.33
CA THR A 131 -26.12 9.40 34.40
C THR A 131 -26.91 10.53 33.73
N PRO A 132 -28.24 10.60 33.91
CA PRO A 132 -29.09 11.52 33.17
C PRO A 132 -28.87 12.96 33.63
N THR A 133 -27.80 13.61 33.16
CA THR A 133 -27.62 15.05 33.33
C THR A 133 -28.54 15.78 32.37
N LYS A 134 -29.49 16.53 32.94
CA LYS A 134 -30.56 17.31 32.31
C LYS A 134 -29.97 18.46 31.46
N GLY A 135 -29.44 18.14 30.28
CA GLY A 135 -28.78 19.10 29.39
C GLY A 135 -28.99 18.74 27.92
N LYS A 136 -29.19 19.77 27.08
CA LYS A 136 -29.49 19.72 25.64
C LYS A 136 -28.92 18.48 24.91
N LYS A 137 -29.81 17.69 24.31
CA LYS A 137 -29.52 16.49 23.51
C LYS A 137 -28.55 16.80 22.37
N LYS A 138 -27.23 16.64 22.60
CA LYS A 138 -26.25 16.59 21.51
C LYS A 138 -26.48 15.26 20.77
N LYS A 139 -26.59 15.32 19.43
CA LYS A 139 -26.70 14.11 18.60
C LYS A 139 -25.52 13.20 18.94
N LYS A 140 -25.80 11.97 19.40
CA LYS A 140 -24.78 10.94 19.64
C LYS A 140 -24.19 10.57 18.29
N THR A 141 -23.05 11.16 17.95
CA THR A 141 -22.27 10.73 16.79
C THR A 141 -21.91 9.28 17.03
N SER A 142 -22.30 8.37 16.14
CA SER A 142 -21.93 6.97 16.26
C SER A 142 -20.40 6.87 16.36
N HIS A 143 -19.91 6.32 17.46
CA HIS A 143 -18.48 6.14 17.69
C HIS A 143 -17.97 4.98 16.83
N MET A 144 -17.73 5.28 15.55
CA MET A 144 -17.05 4.39 14.62
C MET A 144 -15.54 4.52 14.82
N GLU A 145 -14.85 3.40 14.89
CA GLU A 145 -13.40 3.29 14.99
C GLU A 145 -12.83 2.62 13.74
N PHE A 146 -11.67 3.11 13.28
CA PHE A 146 -10.94 2.52 12.17
C PHE A 146 -10.09 1.37 12.69
N VAL A 147 -10.45 0.16 12.30
CA VAL A 147 -9.83 -1.08 12.73
C VAL A 147 -9.24 -1.80 11.51
N TRP A 148 -8.09 -2.46 11.70
CA TRP A 148 -7.49 -3.29 10.67
C TRP A 148 -7.97 -4.73 10.83
N LYS A 149 -8.47 -5.33 9.73
CA LYS A 149 -8.83 -6.75 9.68
C LYS A 149 -7.86 -7.51 8.81
N VAL A 150 -7.53 -8.73 9.23
CA VAL A 150 -6.75 -9.66 8.42
C VAL A 150 -7.64 -10.21 7.31
N VAL A 151 -7.14 -10.19 6.08
CA VAL A 151 -7.84 -10.74 4.91
C VAL A 151 -7.38 -12.18 4.71
N ALA A 152 -8.34 -13.10 4.70
CA ALA A 152 -8.09 -14.52 4.42
C ALA A 152 -7.39 -14.68 3.05
N PRO A 153 -6.45 -15.63 2.91
CA PRO A 153 -5.68 -15.81 1.68
C PRO A 153 -6.56 -16.03 0.44
N GLU A 154 -7.71 -16.67 0.60
CA GLU A 154 -8.71 -16.90 -0.46
C GLU A 154 -9.33 -15.60 -1.01
N ASN A 155 -9.44 -14.58 -0.16
CA ASN A 155 -10.04 -13.29 -0.51
C ASN A 155 -9.00 -12.27 -1.02
N ARG A 156 -7.73 -12.65 -1.14
CA ARG A 156 -6.69 -11.77 -1.69
C ARG A 156 -6.87 -11.69 -3.19
N TRP A 157 -6.74 -10.49 -3.74
CA TRP A 157 -6.72 -10.28 -5.18
C TRP A 157 -5.53 -11.04 -5.77
N VAL A 158 -5.85 -12.07 -6.53
CA VAL A 158 -4.90 -12.72 -7.40
C VAL A 158 -4.84 -11.87 -8.68
N PRO A 159 -3.65 -11.38 -9.09
CA PRO A 159 -3.54 -10.71 -10.37
C PRO A 159 -4.05 -11.66 -11.45
N LYS A 160 -5.04 -11.21 -12.23
CA LYS A 160 -5.48 -11.99 -13.38
C LYS A 160 -4.24 -12.24 -14.24
N PRO A 161 -4.00 -13.49 -14.69
CA PRO A 161 -2.91 -13.75 -15.61
C PRO A 161 -3.04 -12.77 -16.79
N PRO A 162 -1.92 -12.28 -17.35
CA PRO A 162 -1.99 -11.44 -18.53
C PRO A 162 -2.84 -12.19 -19.58
N PRO A 163 -3.77 -11.50 -20.27
CA PRO A 163 -4.54 -12.16 -21.31
C PRO A 163 -3.55 -12.82 -22.29
N PRO A 164 -3.85 -14.03 -22.78
CA PRO A 164 -2.98 -14.67 -23.77
C PRO A 164 -2.74 -13.67 -24.90
N LYS A 165 -1.48 -13.55 -25.33
CA LYS A 165 -1.14 -12.68 -26.47
C LYS A 165 -1.93 -13.21 -27.66
N LYS A 166 -2.98 -12.49 -28.06
CA LYS A 166 -3.69 -12.81 -29.30
C LYS A 166 -2.69 -12.63 -30.43
N GLU A 167 -2.37 -13.71 -31.12
CA GLU A 167 -1.59 -13.63 -32.34
C GLU A 167 -2.39 -12.76 -33.32
N VAL A 168 -1.77 -11.67 -33.76
CA VAL A 168 -2.41 -10.77 -34.72
C VAL A 168 -2.40 -11.49 -36.06
N VAL A 169 -3.53 -12.09 -36.42
CA VAL A 169 -3.74 -12.68 -37.75
C VAL A 169 -3.58 -11.57 -38.79
N GLY A 170 -2.76 -11.82 -39.81
CA GLY A 170 -2.48 -10.84 -40.85
C GLY A 170 -1.15 -10.10 -40.69
N THR A 171 -0.28 -10.47 -39.75
CA THR A 171 1.01 -9.79 -39.56
C THR A 171 1.86 -9.87 -40.84
N GLU A 172 1.85 -11.02 -41.51
CA GLU A 172 2.45 -11.28 -42.83
C GLU A 172 1.90 -10.41 -43.97
N VAL A 173 0.64 -9.96 -43.89
CA VAL A 173 0.06 -9.02 -44.86
C VAL A 173 0.18 -7.56 -44.42
N GLY A 174 0.89 -7.30 -43.32
CA GLY A 174 1.17 -5.97 -42.79
C GLY A 174 0.14 -5.44 -41.80
N VAL A 175 -0.69 -6.29 -41.20
CA VAL A 175 -1.53 -5.89 -40.05
C VAL A 175 -0.62 -5.55 -38.88
N GLY A 176 -0.77 -4.33 -38.36
CA GLY A 176 0.07 -3.81 -37.27
C GLY A 176 1.35 -3.11 -37.70
N ALA A 177 1.64 -3.02 -39.00
CA ALA A 177 2.74 -2.18 -39.49
C ALA A 177 2.43 -0.69 -39.32
N ASP A 178 3.43 0.10 -38.93
CA ASP A 178 3.26 1.54 -38.71
C ASP A 178 3.28 2.31 -40.05
N PHE A 179 2.11 2.82 -40.43
CA PHE A 179 1.91 3.65 -41.63
C PHE A 179 1.66 5.14 -41.28
N SER A 180 1.93 5.55 -40.05
CA SER A 180 1.68 6.93 -39.57
C SER A 180 2.44 7.99 -40.37
N HIS A 181 3.59 7.63 -40.93
CA HIS A 181 4.41 8.50 -41.78
C HIS A 181 3.83 8.73 -43.20
N LEU A 182 2.84 7.95 -43.63
CA LEU A 182 2.20 8.12 -44.94
C LEU A 182 1.15 9.23 -44.92
N ASN A 183 0.92 9.89 -46.05
CA ASN A 183 -0.18 10.84 -46.16
C ASN A 183 -1.55 10.16 -46.09
N LYS A 184 -2.61 10.90 -45.73
CA LYS A 184 -3.98 10.37 -45.53
C LYS A 184 -4.49 9.53 -46.71
N ARG A 185 -4.20 9.94 -47.96
CA ARG A 185 -4.60 9.20 -49.17
C ARG A 185 -3.91 7.84 -49.23
N ARG A 186 -2.60 7.78 -48.99
CA ARG A 186 -1.81 6.54 -48.99
C ARG A 186 -2.17 5.65 -47.81
N GLN A 187 -2.48 6.22 -46.64
CA GLN A 187 -2.97 5.46 -45.49
C GLN A 187 -4.27 4.72 -45.82
N ARG A 188 -5.26 5.39 -46.43
CA ARG A 188 -6.53 4.75 -46.86
C ARG A 188 -6.28 3.62 -47.86
N ALA A 189 -5.50 3.89 -48.91
CA ALA A 189 -5.15 2.87 -49.91
C ALA A 189 -4.40 1.67 -49.29
N ARG A 190 -3.58 1.90 -48.25
CA ARG A 190 -2.92 0.82 -47.50
C ARG A 190 -3.90 0.04 -46.66
N VAL A 191 -4.81 0.70 -45.94
CA VAL A 191 -5.85 0.03 -45.14
C VAL A 191 -6.72 -0.87 -46.03
N GLU A 192 -7.16 -0.37 -47.18
CA GLU A 192 -7.94 -1.15 -48.16
C GLU A 192 -7.15 -2.35 -48.71
N LYS A 193 -5.85 -2.16 -49.00
CA LYS A 193 -5.00 -3.24 -49.49
C LYS A 193 -4.76 -4.32 -48.43
N VAL A 194 -4.48 -3.90 -47.19
CA VAL A 194 -4.26 -4.82 -46.06
C VAL A 194 -5.55 -5.56 -45.73
N SER A 195 -6.70 -4.88 -45.68
CA SER A 195 -7.98 -5.56 -45.40
C SER A 195 -8.33 -6.59 -46.48
N ALA A 196 -8.16 -6.26 -47.76
CA ALA A 196 -8.38 -7.21 -48.85
C ALA A 196 -7.44 -8.42 -48.77
N ALA A 197 -6.16 -8.20 -48.42
CA ALA A 197 -5.19 -9.27 -48.24
C ALA A 197 -5.52 -10.17 -47.04
N VAL A 198 -5.96 -9.57 -45.92
CA VAL A 198 -6.45 -10.32 -44.75
C VAL A 198 -7.65 -11.18 -45.11
N THR A 199 -8.65 -10.65 -45.83
CA THR A 199 -9.83 -11.44 -46.24
C THR A 199 -9.44 -12.64 -47.09
N ARG A 200 -8.60 -12.45 -48.11
CA ARG A 200 -8.08 -13.56 -48.95
C ARG A 200 -7.31 -14.60 -48.13
N MET A 201 -6.53 -14.14 -47.16
CA MET A 201 -5.78 -15.04 -46.29
C MET A 201 -6.71 -15.88 -45.41
N LYS A 202 -7.78 -15.28 -44.89
CA LYS A 202 -8.81 -15.98 -44.11
C LYS A 202 -9.50 -17.05 -44.95
N GLU A 203 -9.91 -16.71 -46.18
CA GLU A 203 -10.52 -17.65 -47.12
C GLU A 203 -9.58 -18.84 -47.41
N TYR A 204 -8.29 -18.58 -47.62
CA TYR A 204 -7.29 -19.64 -47.84
C TYR A 204 -7.13 -20.57 -46.63
N ARG A 205 -7.00 -20.02 -45.42
CA ARG A 205 -6.91 -20.84 -44.19
C ARG A 205 -8.16 -21.68 -43.95
N GLN A 206 -9.33 -21.11 -44.25
CA GLN A 206 -10.60 -21.83 -44.15
C GLN A 206 -10.66 -23.01 -45.13
N GLN A 207 -10.14 -22.85 -46.36
CA GLN A 207 -10.05 -23.95 -47.34
C GLN A 207 -9.05 -25.05 -46.92
N GLN A 208 -8.01 -24.71 -46.16
CA GLN A 208 -7.05 -25.68 -45.61
C GLN A 208 -7.58 -26.43 -44.37
N GLY A 209 -8.78 -26.10 -43.88
CA GLY A 209 -9.34 -26.72 -42.68
C GLY A 209 -8.68 -26.25 -41.37
N GLU A 210 -7.90 -25.17 -41.40
CA GLU A 210 -7.42 -24.53 -40.17
C GLU A 210 -8.57 -23.80 -39.48
N GLU A 211 -9.03 -24.33 -38.35
CA GLU A 211 -10.04 -23.68 -37.53
C GLU A 211 -9.42 -22.44 -36.86
N LEU A 212 -9.73 -21.25 -37.40
CA LEU A 212 -9.28 -19.97 -36.86
C LEU A 212 -9.96 -19.70 -35.52
N VAL A 213 -9.20 -19.82 -34.42
CA VAL A 213 -9.62 -19.39 -33.08
C VAL A 213 -9.51 -17.86 -33.00
N TRP A 214 -10.64 -17.16 -32.86
CA TRP A 214 -10.77 -15.69 -32.84
C TRP A 214 -10.72 -15.08 -31.41
#